data_AF-A0A231UTY6-F1
#
_entry.id   AF-A0A231UTY6-F1
#
_cell.length_a   1.000
_cell.length_b   1.000
_cell.length_c   1.000
_cell.angle_alpha   90.00
_cell.angle_beta   90.00
_cell.angle_gamma   90.00
#
_symmetry.space_group_name_H-M   'P 1'
#
loop_
_entity.id
_entity.type
_entity.pdbx_description
1 polymer ?
#
loop_
_entity_poly.entity_id
_entity_poly.type
_entity_poly.pdbx_seq_one_letter_code
_entity_poly.pdbx_strand_id
1 'polypeptide(L)'
;MSTTANLALPYLYPQQAQKHVTVNEALKLLDMLVQAAPRSRSVADPQSLDPQDGDCWIVGGQALGAWDGHDSELAAWQDGGWSFCEPRPGWLAYIVDEAILLVFDGAEWVNLLSRWHTMTPQLGVNTDPDATNRLAVKSDAVLFSHDDVTPGNGSVRVALNRKSENDSASLILQTGFAGRAEIGLNEEDDLQMKVSANGSDFHPAIVVDRQSGRVALPATPPIAAPFNLLKDGGRFGGAPESTSVYAGSFVAPNYISSYNGAQIATGPQFHHNNATFGGSGGVLDGEIEALVSGLRTGTARRYGVEFHTLRIIAGAGTAAPIAVPDAQSHFLVVTSPSVPIPAQLTVNYHIRVLSGSAAILADSLGRTFIDGWQVASTTRIAPSDGWRQATRLYDRDASGFAGYHPSAFGFYATPGTELLLAAPTVMPGHAAMGDGQIVLVTPSLEVWR
;
A
#
# COMPACT_ATOMS: atom_id res chain seq x y z
N MET A 1 -27.24 50.77 51.45
CA MET A 1 -26.35 51.20 50.35
C MET A 1 -27.13 52.09 49.38
N SER A 2 -26.48 52.92 48.55
CA SER A 2 -27.14 53.77 47.53
C SER A 2 -27.04 53.22 46.10
N THR A 3 -26.25 52.17 45.89
CA THR A 3 -26.03 51.50 44.61
C THR A 3 -25.96 49.98 44.82
N THR A 4 -26.12 49.20 43.75
CA THR A 4 -25.80 47.76 43.72
C THR A 4 -24.28 47.54 43.88
N ALA A 5 -23.88 46.31 44.24
CA ALA A 5 -22.52 45.99 44.65
C ALA A 5 -21.54 45.83 43.48
N ASN A 6 -21.97 45.14 42.41
CA ASN A 6 -21.08 44.75 41.30
C ASN A 6 -21.05 45.80 40.18
N LEU A 7 -22.23 46.31 39.80
CA LEU A 7 -22.43 47.19 38.65
C LEU A 7 -22.59 48.66 39.04
N ALA A 8 -22.60 48.96 40.34
CA ALA A 8 -22.81 50.31 40.89
C ALA A 8 -24.10 51.00 40.38
N LEU A 9 -25.17 50.23 40.14
CA LEU A 9 -26.45 50.76 39.66
C LEU A 9 -27.16 51.52 40.78
N PRO A 10 -27.62 52.77 40.59
CA PRO A 10 -28.24 53.55 41.65
C PRO A 10 -29.61 53.00 42.03
N TYR A 11 -29.84 52.84 43.34
CA TYR A 11 -31.15 52.46 43.86
C TYR A 11 -32.13 53.64 43.84
N LEU A 12 -33.42 53.35 43.63
CA LEU A 12 -34.48 54.33 43.80
C LEU A 12 -34.71 54.62 45.29
N TYR A 13 -34.77 55.90 45.65
CA TYR A 13 -35.07 56.35 47.00
C TYR A 13 -36.54 56.03 47.41
N PRO A 14 -36.80 55.81 48.70
CA PRO A 14 -38.15 55.51 49.20
C PRO A 14 -39.13 56.68 49.00
N GLN A 15 -40.43 56.42 49.20
CA GLN A 15 -41.57 57.38 49.12
C GLN A 15 -42.12 57.73 47.70
N GLN A 16 -41.74 56.96 46.67
CA GLN A 16 -42.33 57.05 45.32
C GLN A 16 -43.37 55.94 45.07
N ALA A 17 -44.48 55.92 45.83
CA ALA A 17 -45.58 54.95 45.69
C ALA A 17 -45.14 53.47 45.71
N GLN A 18 -44.18 53.12 46.58
CA GLN A 18 -43.61 51.76 46.73
C GLN A 18 -42.93 51.13 45.49
N LYS A 19 -42.83 51.83 44.35
CA LYS A 19 -42.14 51.34 43.14
C LYS A 19 -40.64 51.02 43.36
N HIS A 20 -40.03 51.69 44.33
CA HIS A 20 -38.63 51.44 44.71
C HIS A 20 -38.38 50.00 45.16
N VAL A 21 -39.38 49.28 45.68
CA VAL A 21 -39.22 47.88 46.09
C VAL A 21 -38.96 47.00 44.87
N THR A 22 -39.92 46.93 43.93
CA THR A 22 -39.83 46.06 42.76
C THR A 22 -38.72 46.44 41.79
N VAL A 23 -38.44 47.74 41.64
CA VAL A 23 -37.34 48.19 40.77
C VAL A 23 -35.98 47.88 41.40
N ASN A 24 -35.79 48.11 42.71
CA ASN A 24 -34.51 47.80 43.34
C ASN A 24 -34.24 46.29 43.38
N GLU A 25 -35.28 45.46 43.55
CA GLU A 25 -35.19 44.00 43.38
C GLU A 25 -34.75 43.61 41.95
N ALA A 26 -35.31 44.25 40.92
CA ALA A 26 -34.87 44.02 39.54
C ALA A 26 -33.41 44.47 39.30
N LEU A 27 -32.97 45.58 39.92
CA LEU A 27 -31.59 46.05 39.84
C LEU A 27 -30.61 45.08 40.52
N LYS A 28 -30.99 44.50 41.67
CA LYS A 28 -30.24 43.44 42.36
C LYS A 28 -30.09 42.18 41.51
N LEU A 29 -31.17 41.77 40.84
CA LEU A 29 -31.15 40.63 39.92
C LEU A 29 -30.21 40.91 38.73
N LEU A 30 -30.26 42.12 38.15
CA LEU A 30 -29.34 42.52 37.09
C LEU A 30 -27.88 42.55 37.55
N ASP A 31 -27.62 42.97 38.79
CA ASP A 31 -26.28 43.00 39.41
C ASP A 31 -25.65 41.61 39.57
N MET A 32 -26.48 40.56 39.66
CA MET A 32 -26.04 39.17 39.70
C MET A 32 -25.88 38.57 38.30
N LEU A 33 -26.76 38.91 37.35
CA LEU A 33 -26.84 38.24 36.04
C LEU A 33 -25.96 38.87 34.95
N VAL A 34 -25.77 40.19 34.97
CA VAL A 34 -24.95 40.88 33.97
C VAL A 34 -23.49 40.72 34.34
N GLN A 35 -22.68 40.18 33.42
CA GLN A 35 -21.28 39.82 33.70
C GLN A 35 -21.17 38.82 34.86
N ALA A 36 -22.10 37.86 34.95
CA ALA A 36 -22.14 36.85 36.01
C ALA A 36 -20.79 36.15 36.16
N ALA A 37 -20.15 36.38 37.32
CA ALA A 37 -18.85 35.81 37.67
C ALA A 37 -18.91 35.10 39.04
N PRO A 38 -19.68 34.00 39.18
CA PRO A 38 -19.76 33.27 40.44
C PRO A 38 -18.38 32.78 40.89
N ARG A 39 -18.11 32.87 42.19
CA ARG A 39 -16.84 32.52 42.80
C ARG A 39 -16.53 31.04 42.72
N SER A 40 -17.54 30.19 42.89
CA SER A 40 -17.46 28.74 42.78
C SER A 40 -18.81 28.15 42.42
N ARG A 41 -18.80 26.89 41.95
CA ARG A 41 -20.00 26.04 41.78
C ARG A 41 -19.98 24.75 42.61
N SER A 42 -18.96 24.58 43.45
CA SER A 42 -18.70 23.32 44.16
C SER A 42 -19.16 23.33 45.63
N VAL A 43 -19.69 24.45 46.10
CA VAL A 43 -20.13 24.63 47.48
C VAL A 43 -21.59 24.23 47.58
N ALA A 44 -21.93 23.35 48.52
CA ALA A 44 -23.32 22.96 48.79
C ALA A 44 -23.85 23.55 50.11
N ASP A 45 -22.97 23.96 51.03
CA ASP A 45 -23.35 24.55 52.33
C ASP A 45 -22.76 25.97 52.50
N PRO A 46 -23.60 27.01 52.52
CA PRO A 46 -23.14 28.39 52.69
C PRO A 46 -22.56 28.70 54.06
N GLN A 47 -22.74 27.84 55.09
CA GLN A 47 -22.19 28.09 56.43
C GLN A 47 -20.66 28.14 56.45
N SER A 48 -20.03 27.53 55.45
CA SER A 48 -18.57 27.54 55.27
C SER A 48 -18.05 28.85 54.65
N LEU A 49 -18.94 29.75 54.22
CA LEU A 49 -18.61 30.97 53.51
C LEU A 49 -18.65 32.20 54.44
N ASP A 50 -17.80 33.19 54.15
CA ASP A 50 -17.87 34.55 54.70
C ASP A 50 -18.18 35.54 53.55
N PRO A 51 -19.43 35.56 53.06
CA PRO A 51 -19.77 36.25 51.83
C PRO A 51 -19.76 37.78 52.01
N GLN A 52 -19.18 38.49 51.05
CA GLN A 52 -19.28 39.94 50.94
C GLN A 52 -20.46 40.33 50.04
N ASP A 53 -20.97 41.55 50.22
CA ASP A 53 -22.08 42.06 49.40
C ASP A 53 -21.70 42.05 47.91
N GLY A 54 -22.54 41.45 47.08
CA GLY A 54 -22.30 41.26 45.64
C GLY A 54 -21.65 39.92 45.27
N ASP A 55 -21.10 39.18 46.23
CA ASP A 55 -20.52 37.87 45.94
C ASP A 55 -21.59 36.89 45.47
N CYS A 56 -21.25 36.10 44.45
CA CYS A 56 -22.16 35.15 43.81
C CYS A 56 -21.54 33.76 43.74
N TRP A 57 -22.37 32.72 43.82
CA TRP A 57 -22.02 31.31 43.64
C TRP A 57 -23.06 30.64 42.73
N ILE A 58 -22.67 29.54 42.10
CA ILE A 58 -23.65 28.54 41.66
C ILE A 58 -23.78 27.55 42.81
N VAL A 59 -25.00 27.29 43.25
CA VAL A 59 -25.26 26.34 44.33
C VAL A 59 -24.90 24.94 43.85
N GLY A 60 -23.96 24.31 44.54
CA GLY A 60 -23.58 22.92 44.30
C GLY A 60 -24.71 21.96 44.65
N GLY A 61 -24.69 20.77 44.05
CA GLY A 61 -25.73 19.78 44.29
C GLY A 61 -25.78 19.28 45.74
N GLN A 62 -26.97 18.85 46.17
CA GLN A 62 -27.27 18.48 47.56
C GLN A 62 -27.13 19.68 48.51
N ALA A 63 -27.70 20.81 48.10
CA ALA A 63 -27.64 22.07 48.84
C ALA A 63 -28.18 21.92 50.28
N LEU A 64 -27.53 22.60 51.22
CA LEU A 64 -27.82 22.54 52.66
C LEU A 64 -28.09 23.92 53.25
N GLY A 65 -28.70 23.93 54.44
CA GLY A 65 -28.87 25.14 55.23
C GLY A 65 -29.69 26.20 54.50
N ALA A 66 -29.13 27.42 54.35
CA ALA A 66 -29.82 28.51 53.66
C ALA A 66 -29.96 28.28 52.14
N TRP A 67 -29.28 27.28 51.57
CA TRP A 67 -29.35 26.93 50.15
C TRP A 67 -30.24 25.72 49.88
N ASP A 68 -30.85 25.09 50.90
CA ASP A 68 -31.72 23.91 50.73
C ASP A 68 -32.82 24.16 49.67
N GLY A 69 -32.91 23.28 48.68
CA GLY A 69 -33.84 23.39 47.55
C GLY A 69 -33.42 24.29 46.38
N HIS A 70 -32.24 24.93 46.44
CA HIS A 70 -31.74 25.86 45.42
C HIS A 70 -30.57 25.29 44.57
N ASP A 71 -30.50 23.97 44.42
CA ASP A 71 -29.45 23.31 43.63
C ASP A 71 -29.33 23.92 42.22
N SER A 72 -28.09 24.16 41.76
CA SER A 72 -27.77 24.73 40.44
C SER A 72 -28.21 26.19 40.21
N GLU A 73 -28.88 26.83 41.16
CA GLU A 73 -29.25 28.23 41.06
C GLU A 73 -28.04 29.16 41.26
N LEU A 74 -28.14 30.39 40.74
CA LEU A 74 -27.22 31.46 41.12
C LEU A 74 -27.65 31.98 42.49
N ALA A 75 -26.72 32.00 43.46
CA ALA A 75 -26.93 32.54 44.79
C ALA A 75 -26.00 33.74 45.01
N ALA A 76 -26.56 34.93 45.19
CA ALA A 76 -25.81 36.14 45.51
C ALA A 76 -26.07 36.59 46.95
N TRP A 77 -25.03 37.02 47.65
CA TRP A 77 -25.16 37.65 48.97
C TRP A 77 -25.41 39.15 48.79
N GLN A 78 -26.60 39.62 49.18
CA GLN A 78 -27.04 40.99 48.95
C GLN A 78 -27.86 41.50 50.14
N ASP A 79 -27.54 42.70 50.63
CA ASP A 79 -28.20 43.35 51.77
C ASP A 79 -28.32 42.47 53.02
N GLY A 80 -27.30 41.63 53.26
CA GLY A 80 -27.21 40.76 54.44
C GLY A 80 -28.03 39.46 54.35
N GLY A 81 -28.45 39.05 53.16
CA GLY A 81 -29.12 37.77 52.92
C GLY A 81 -28.82 37.16 51.54
N TRP A 82 -29.24 35.91 51.34
CA TRP A 82 -29.11 35.22 50.06
C TRP A 82 -30.27 35.57 49.12
N SER A 83 -29.92 35.95 47.90
CA SER A 83 -30.84 36.10 46.77
C SER A 83 -30.55 35.02 45.76
N PHE A 84 -31.59 34.35 45.27
CA PHE A 84 -31.45 33.24 44.33
C PHE A 84 -32.06 33.57 42.96
N CYS A 85 -31.48 32.98 41.90
CA CYS A 85 -32.07 32.99 40.58
C CYS A 85 -31.87 31.66 39.87
N GLU A 86 -32.99 31.05 39.49
CA GLU A 86 -33.04 29.89 38.62
C GLU A 86 -32.49 30.26 37.22
N PRO A 87 -31.48 29.52 36.72
CA PRO A 87 -30.93 29.77 35.40
C PRO A 87 -31.86 29.31 34.28
N ARG A 88 -31.73 29.92 33.09
CA ARG A 88 -32.44 29.49 31.89
C ARG A 88 -31.49 28.95 30.83
N PRO A 89 -31.94 28.03 29.95
CA PRO A 89 -31.11 27.50 28.88
C PRO A 89 -30.42 28.61 28.08
N GLY A 90 -29.11 28.50 27.90
CA GLY A 90 -28.26 29.45 27.18
C GLY A 90 -27.64 30.56 28.03
N TRP A 91 -27.94 30.63 29.33
CA TRP A 91 -27.27 31.56 30.23
C TRP A 91 -25.79 31.23 30.39
N LEU A 92 -24.95 32.26 30.52
CA LEU A 92 -23.51 32.15 30.65
C LEU A 92 -23.06 32.63 32.03
N ALA A 93 -22.06 31.96 32.60
CA ALA A 93 -21.41 32.37 33.84
C ALA A 93 -19.91 32.02 33.79
N TYR A 94 -19.05 32.95 34.19
CA TYR A 94 -17.62 32.70 34.30
C TYR A 94 -17.27 32.31 35.75
N ILE A 95 -16.84 31.06 35.95
CA ILE A 95 -16.51 30.56 37.29
C ILE A 95 -15.07 30.94 37.63
N VAL A 96 -14.93 31.77 38.67
CA VAL A 96 -13.66 32.43 38.99
C VAL A 96 -12.59 31.47 39.47
N ASP A 97 -12.94 30.54 40.38
CA ASP A 97 -11.98 29.59 40.95
C ASP A 97 -11.52 28.50 39.96
N GLU A 98 -12.37 28.13 39.01
CA GLU A 98 -12.07 27.17 37.93
C GLU A 98 -11.49 27.84 36.67
N ALA A 99 -11.63 29.15 36.52
CA ALA A 99 -11.27 29.92 35.32
C ALA A 99 -11.90 29.39 34.01
N ILE A 100 -13.19 29.02 34.08
CA ILE A 100 -13.95 28.47 32.94
C ILE A 100 -15.25 29.23 32.67
N LEU A 101 -15.67 29.24 31.40
CA LEU A 101 -16.97 29.75 30.99
C LEU A 101 -17.99 28.59 30.93
N LEU A 102 -19.06 28.70 31.71
CA LEU A 102 -20.16 27.75 31.73
C LEU A 102 -21.35 28.26 30.92
N VAL A 103 -22.12 27.33 30.38
CA VAL A 103 -23.45 27.56 29.82
C VAL A 103 -24.45 26.65 30.54
N PHE A 104 -25.61 27.17 30.91
CA PHE A 104 -26.70 26.34 31.41
C PHE A 104 -27.42 25.68 30.23
N ASP A 105 -27.42 24.36 30.15
CA ASP A 105 -28.00 23.62 29.02
C ASP A 105 -29.51 23.31 29.16
N GLY A 106 -30.09 23.72 30.29
CA GLY A 106 -31.48 23.48 30.65
C GLY A 106 -31.65 22.40 31.72
N ALA A 107 -30.58 21.68 32.07
CA ALA A 107 -30.55 20.78 33.22
C ALA A 107 -29.39 21.12 34.17
N GLU A 108 -28.21 21.42 33.62
CA GLU A 108 -27.01 21.66 34.43
C GLU A 108 -26.10 22.73 33.81
N TRP A 109 -25.15 23.23 34.60
CA TRP A 109 -24.11 24.14 34.14
C TRP A 109 -22.92 23.35 33.56
N VAL A 110 -22.75 23.43 32.25
CA VAL A 110 -21.71 22.69 31.52
C VAL A 110 -20.62 23.63 31.00
N ASN A 111 -19.39 23.13 30.90
CA ASN A 111 -18.30 23.91 30.31
C ASN A 111 -18.61 24.18 28.83
N LEU A 112 -18.66 25.46 28.44
CA LEU A 112 -19.00 25.85 27.08
C LEU A 112 -18.00 25.28 26.06
N LEU A 113 -16.71 25.23 26.42
CA LEU A 113 -15.65 24.73 25.54
C LEU A 113 -15.62 23.22 25.45
N SER A 114 -16.16 22.47 26.43
CA SER A 114 -16.26 21.01 26.30
C SER A 114 -17.28 20.58 25.25
N ARG A 115 -18.17 21.48 24.81
CA ARG A 115 -19.09 21.31 23.68
C ARG A 115 -18.47 21.68 22.33
N TRP A 116 -17.22 22.14 22.28
CA TRP A 116 -16.59 22.60 21.03
C TRP A 116 -16.62 21.55 19.91
N HIS A 117 -16.38 20.28 20.25
CA HIS A 117 -16.38 19.18 19.28
C HIS A 117 -17.74 18.91 18.61
N THR A 118 -18.86 19.26 19.25
CA THR A 118 -20.21 19.16 18.65
C THR A 118 -20.64 20.46 17.96
N MET A 119 -20.07 21.60 18.34
CA MET A 119 -20.41 22.91 17.79
C MET A 119 -19.57 23.34 16.57
N THR A 120 -18.42 22.70 16.34
CA THR A 120 -17.52 23.00 15.21
C THR A 120 -17.09 21.73 14.47
N PRO A 121 -17.99 21.09 13.68
CA PRO A 121 -17.67 19.88 12.93
C PRO A 121 -16.64 20.10 11.81
N GLN A 122 -16.27 21.36 11.56
CA GLN A 122 -15.38 21.79 10.50
C GLN A 122 -14.45 22.90 11.03
N LEU A 123 -13.17 22.84 10.68
CA LEU A 123 -12.14 23.80 11.06
C LEU A 123 -11.28 24.17 9.85
N GLY A 124 -11.20 25.46 9.55
CA GLY A 124 -10.41 26.02 8.47
C GLY A 124 -9.29 26.94 8.97
N VAL A 125 -8.10 26.85 8.36
CA VAL A 125 -7.01 27.82 8.52
C VAL A 125 -6.74 28.48 7.18
N ASN A 126 -7.01 29.80 7.08
CA ASN A 126 -6.95 30.61 5.85
C ASN A 126 -7.79 30.08 4.67
N THR A 127 -8.79 29.23 4.94
CA THR A 127 -9.74 28.72 3.95
C THR A 127 -10.99 28.23 4.66
N ASP A 128 -12.12 28.22 3.94
CA ASP A 128 -13.32 27.55 4.43
C ASP A 128 -13.14 26.02 4.32
N PRO A 129 -13.48 25.27 5.37
CA PRO A 129 -13.59 23.81 5.32
C PRO A 129 -14.88 23.37 4.62
N ASP A 130 -14.97 22.10 4.23
CA ASP A 130 -16.14 21.54 3.55
C ASP A 130 -16.56 20.18 4.14
N ALA A 131 -17.62 19.56 3.59
CA ALA A 131 -18.17 18.31 4.12
C ALA A 131 -17.20 17.12 4.01
N THR A 132 -16.27 17.17 3.05
CA THR A 132 -15.22 16.20 2.79
C THR A 132 -13.95 16.58 3.56
N ASN A 133 -13.44 17.80 3.38
CA ASN A 133 -12.26 18.35 4.05
C ASN A 133 -12.67 19.10 5.32
N ARG A 134 -13.06 18.35 6.35
CA ARG A 134 -13.50 18.92 7.63
C ARG A 134 -12.39 19.64 8.40
N LEU A 135 -11.14 19.26 8.16
CA LEU A 135 -9.96 20.07 8.51
C LEU A 135 -9.34 20.56 7.20
N ALA A 136 -9.38 21.85 6.94
CA ALA A 136 -8.83 22.45 5.73
C ALA A 136 -7.78 23.52 6.08
N VAL A 137 -6.59 23.41 5.49
CA VAL A 137 -5.46 24.29 5.83
C VAL A 137 -4.85 24.83 4.54
N LYS A 138 -4.80 26.16 4.40
CA LYS A 138 -3.99 26.87 3.39
C LYS A 138 -2.84 27.59 4.08
N SER A 139 -1.65 27.01 3.97
CA SER A 139 -0.44 27.50 4.65
C SER A 139 0.80 27.13 3.85
N ASP A 140 1.89 27.87 4.08
CA ASP A 140 3.20 27.51 3.55
C ASP A 140 3.78 26.23 4.21
N ALA A 141 3.41 25.94 5.47
CA ALA A 141 3.81 24.74 6.20
C ALA A 141 2.81 24.34 7.29
N VAL A 142 2.75 23.04 7.60
CA VAL A 142 1.99 22.47 8.74
C VAL A 142 2.93 21.63 9.60
N LEU A 143 3.00 21.90 10.90
CA LEU A 143 3.84 21.17 11.85
C LEU A 143 2.97 20.36 12.81
N PHE A 144 3.24 19.06 12.90
CA PHE A 144 2.76 18.18 13.96
C PHE A 144 3.95 17.80 14.85
N SER A 145 3.92 18.19 16.12
CA SER A 145 5.00 17.93 17.09
C SER A 145 4.52 17.07 18.25
N HIS A 146 5.49 16.46 18.94
CA HIS A 146 5.23 15.67 20.14
C HIS A 146 4.74 16.57 21.28
N ASP A 147 3.95 15.99 22.18
CA ASP A 147 3.49 16.69 23.38
C ASP A 147 4.59 16.70 24.44
N ASP A 148 5.16 17.88 24.63
CA ASP A 148 6.13 18.23 25.67
C ASP A 148 5.52 19.18 26.74
N VAL A 149 4.22 19.47 26.65
CA VAL A 149 3.51 20.44 27.52
C VAL A 149 2.66 19.73 28.58
N THR A 150 1.99 18.65 28.23
CA THR A 150 1.36 17.73 29.19
C THR A 150 2.33 16.58 29.50
N PRO A 151 2.10 15.67 30.48
CA PRO A 151 2.97 14.50 30.64
C PRO A 151 2.83 13.54 29.45
N GLY A 152 3.40 13.93 28.31
CA GLY A 152 3.41 13.22 27.04
C GLY A 152 4.55 12.21 26.95
N ASN A 153 4.45 11.29 25.99
CA ASN A 153 5.39 10.19 25.81
C ASN A 153 6.42 10.44 24.68
N GLY A 154 6.49 11.67 24.15
CA GLY A 154 7.39 12.05 23.07
C GLY A 154 7.08 11.47 21.68
N SER A 155 6.01 10.70 21.52
CA SER A 155 5.62 10.11 20.22
C SER A 155 4.59 10.98 19.49
N VAL A 156 4.72 11.10 18.17
CA VAL A 156 3.68 11.62 17.27
C VAL A 156 3.23 10.50 16.33
N ARG A 157 1.92 10.34 16.16
CA ARG A 157 1.34 9.38 15.22
C ARG A 157 0.19 10.03 14.47
N VAL A 158 0.20 9.91 13.14
CA VAL A 158 -0.97 10.18 12.29
C VAL A 158 -1.53 8.85 11.88
N ALA A 159 -2.65 8.45 12.50
CA ALA A 159 -3.32 7.19 12.19
C ALA A 159 -4.38 7.43 11.11
N LEU A 160 -4.21 6.79 9.95
CA LEU A 160 -5.19 6.77 8.88
C LEU A 160 -5.87 5.41 8.87
N ASN A 161 -7.19 5.37 9.05
CA ASN A 161 -7.96 4.14 9.07
C ASN A 161 -8.96 4.12 7.92
N ARG A 162 -8.89 3.07 7.10
CA ARG A 162 -9.85 2.82 6.02
C ARG A 162 -10.96 1.87 6.46
N LYS A 163 -12.10 1.90 5.78
CA LYS A 163 -13.28 1.10 6.14
C LYS A 163 -13.13 -0.38 5.74
N SER A 164 -12.48 -0.65 4.62
CA SER A 164 -12.22 -1.99 4.11
C SER A 164 -10.94 -2.04 3.29
N GLU A 165 -10.49 -3.24 2.91
CA GLU A 165 -9.28 -3.45 2.09
C GLU A 165 -9.34 -2.76 0.72
N ASN A 166 -10.55 -2.56 0.18
CA ASN A 166 -10.78 -1.91 -1.11
C ASN A 166 -10.80 -0.38 -1.02
N ASP A 167 -10.69 0.19 0.18
CA ASP A 167 -10.62 1.64 0.40
C ASP A 167 -9.16 2.12 0.49
N SER A 168 -8.95 3.45 0.47
CA SER A 168 -7.62 4.03 0.56
C SER A 168 -7.35 4.70 1.91
N ALA A 169 -6.14 4.55 2.41
CA ALA A 169 -5.57 5.31 3.53
C ALA A 169 -4.16 5.77 3.14
N SER A 170 -4.03 7.03 2.74
CA SER A 170 -2.85 7.51 2.02
C SER A 170 -2.54 8.99 2.24
N LEU A 171 -1.32 9.36 1.83
CA LEU A 171 -0.90 10.74 1.60
C LEU A 171 -0.87 10.98 0.08
N ILE A 172 -1.65 11.96 -0.38
CA ILE A 172 -1.70 12.37 -1.79
C ILE A 172 -0.97 13.70 -2.00
N LEU A 173 -0.10 13.75 -3.01
CA LEU A 173 0.64 14.93 -3.44
C LEU A 173 0.03 15.45 -4.75
N GLN A 174 -0.30 16.75 -4.80
CA GLN A 174 -1.11 17.33 -5.87
C GLN A 174 -0.49 18.60 -6.49
N THR A 175 -0.88 18.91 -7.72
CA THR A 175 -0.66 20.22 -8.36
C THR A 175 -1.96 20.67 -9.00
N GLY A 176 -2.45 21.87 -8.64
CA GLY A 176 -3.72 22.38 -9.15
C GLY A 176 -4.90 21.45 -8.86
N PHE A 177 -4.94 20.85 -7.66
CA PHE A 177 -5.95 19.87 -7.23
C PHE A 177 -5.97 18.53 -7.99
N ALA A 178 -4.98 18.27 -8.84
CA ALA A 178 -4.82 17.00 -9.52
C ALA A 178 -3.71 16.16 -8.86
N GLY A 179 -4.00 14.89 -8.57
CA GLY A 179 -3.04 13.93 -8.01
C GLY A 179 -1.81 13.75 -8.90
N ARG A 180 -0.62 13.67 -8.28
CA ARG A 180 0.66 13.43 -8.97
C ARG A 180 1.43 12.27 -8.38
N ALA A 181 1.35 12.11 -7.05
CA ALA A 181 1.91 10.96 -6.36
C ALA A 181 1.04 10.62 -5.15
N GLU A 182 1.05 9.36 -4.74
CA GLU A 182 0.31 8.88 -3.58
C GLU A 182 1.09 7.75 -2.90
N ILE A 183 1.15 7.80 -1.56
CA ILE A 183 1.79 6.77 -0.72
C ILE A 183 0.82 6.31 0.37
N GLY A 184 0.63 5.00 0.50
CA GLY A 184 -0.29 4.44 1.50
C GLY A 184 -0.80 3.05 1.16
N LEU A 185 -1.90 2.67 1.81
CA LEU A 185 -2.68 1.48 1.50
C LEU A 185 -3.76 1.89 0.50
N ASN A 186 -3.54 1.63 -0.79
CA ASN A 186 -4.36 2.17 -1.88
C ASN A 186 -5.17 1.05 -2.51
N GLU A 187 -6.39 0.81 -2.02
CA GLU A 187 -7.31 -0.24 -2.53
C GLU A 187 -6.73 -1.67 -2.42
N GLU A 188 -5.60 -1.82 -1.73
CA GLU A 188 -4.86 -3.06 -1.49
C GLU A 188 -4.21 -3.00 -0.10
N ASP A 189 -3.86 -4.15 0.50
CA ASP A 189 -3.20 -4.25 1.81
C ASP A 189 -1.67 -4.06 1.79
N ASP A 190 -1.06 -4.06 0.60
CA ASP A 190 0.38 -3.79 0.46
C ASP A 190 0.66 -2.29 0.53
N LEU A 191 1.80 -1.91 1.12
CA LEU A 191 2.25 -0.51 1.09
C LEU A 191 2.68 -0.16 -0.35
N GLN A 192 2.08 0.88 -0.91
CA GLN A 192 2.37 1.30 -2.28
C GLN A 192 2.82 2.76 -2.35
N MET A 193 3.70 3.03 -3.31
CA MET A 193 3.96 4.38 -3.83
C MET A 193 3.63 4.38 -5.32
N LYS A 194 2.71 5.25 -5.73
CA LYS A 194 2.23 5.37 -7.11
C LYS A 194 2.31 6.81 -7.63
N VAL A 195 2.47 6.98 -8.93
CA VAL A 195 2.58 8.29 -9.60
C VAL A 195 1.61 8.41 -10.76
N SER A 196 1.19 9.64 -11.08
CA SER A 196 0.25 9.92 -12.17
C SER A 196 0.62 11.20 -12.91
N ALA A 197 0.55 11.16 -14.24
CA ALA A 197 0.74 12.34 -15.09
C ALA A 197 -0.53 13.21 -15.18
N ASN A 198 -1.72 12.60 -15.13
CA ASN A 198 -3.01 13.28 -15.35
C ASN A 198 -3.86 13.41 -14.09
N GLY A 199 -3.52 12.69 -13.01
CA GLY A 199 -4.27 12.67 -11.75
C GLY A 199 -5.44 11.70 -11.71
N SER A 200 -5.54 10.80 -12.69
CA SER A 200 -6.56 9.74 -12.74
C SER A 200 -5.92 8.37 -12.97
N ASP A 201 -4.94 8.28 -13.87
CA ASP A 201 -4.21 7.04 -14.15
C ASP A 201 -2.96 6.99 -13.27
N PHE A 202 -2.98 6.11 -12.26
CA PHE A 202 -1.85 5.92 -11.37
C PHE A 202 -1.07 4.65 -11.72
N HIS A 203 0.25 4.78 -11.71
CA HIS A 203 1.19 3.68 -11.94
C HIS A 203 1.94 3.37 -10.64
N PRO A 204 1.87 2.14 -10.11
CA PRO A 204 2.66 1.76 -8.95
C PRO A 204 4.16 1.78 -9.32
N ALA A 205 4.95 2.52 -8.55
CA ALA A 205 6.40 2.60 -8.69
C ALA A 205 7.10 1.69 -7.67
N ILE A 206 6.55 1.58 -6.45
CA ILE A 206 7.03 0.72 -5.38
C ILE A 206 5.84 -0.02 -4.78
N VAL A 207 5.98 -1.32 -4.58
CA VAL A 207 5.03 -2.15 -3.82
C VAL A 207 5.82 -2.96 -2.79
N VAL A 208 5.40 -2.91 -1.52
CA VAL A 208 6.01 -3.69 -0.45
C VAL A 208 5.03 -4.77 -0.01
N ASP A 209 5.39 -6.02 -0.27
CA ASP A 209 4.59 -7.19 0.11
C ASP A 209 4.48 -7.25 1.63
N ARG A 210 3.25 -7.22 2.15
CA ARG A 210 2.97 -7.17 3.59
C ARG A 210 3.40 -8.40 4.38
N GLN A 211 3.55 -9.56 3.74
CA GLN A 211 3.90 -10.81 4.42
C GLN A 211 5.40 -10.99 4.56
N SER A 212 6.16 -10.62 3.51
CA SER A 212 7.59 -10.89 3.37
C SER A 212 8.47 -9.65 3.48
N GLY A 213 7.90 -8.44 3.38
CA GLY A 213 8.64 -7.18 3.33
C GLY A 213 9.41 -6.95 2.03
N ARG A 214 9.15 -7.75 0.99
CA ARG A 214 9.84 -7.63 -0.29
C ARG A 214 9.38 -6.41 -1.06
N VAL A 215 10.36 -5.69 -1.62
CA VAL A 215 10.12 -4.51 -2.43
C VAL A 215 10.11 -4.88 -3.91
N ALA A 216 9.00 -4.62 -4.59
CA ALA A 216 8.87 -4.69 -6.03
C ALA A 216 8.90 -3.29 -6.65
N LEU A 217 9.57 -3.17 -7.80
CA LEU A 217 9.61 -1.97 -8.63
C LEU A 217 8.94 -2.25 -9.98
N PRO A 218 7.62 -2.42 -10.03
CA PRO A 218 6.93 -3.00 -11.20
C PRO A 218 7.03 -2.14 -12.47
N ALA A 219 7.21 -0.82 -12.32
CA ALA A 219 7.43 0.09 -13.44
C ALA A 219 8.91 0.27 -13.81
N THR A 220 9.83 -0.31 -13.04
CA THR A 220 11.27 -0.26 -13.34
C THR A 220 11.61 -1.46 -14.22
N PRO A 221 12.12 -1.23 -15.45
CA PRO A 221 12.67 -2.32 -16.25
C PRO A 221 13.70 -3.08 -15.42
N PRO A 222 13.79 -4.42 -15.52
CA PRO A 222 14.82 -5.16 -14.81
C PRO A 222 16.17 -4.46 -15.04
N ILE A 223 16.95 -4.25 -13.97
CA ILE A 223 18.34 -3.78 -14.06
C ILE A 223 18.96 -4.51 -15.24
N ALA A 224 19.40 -3.74 -16.25
CA ALA A 224 19.81 -4.18 -17.58
C ALA A 224 20.19 -5.66 -17.62
N ALA A 225 19.33 -6.45 -18.27
CA ALA A 225 19.44 -7.90 -18.51
C ALA A 225 20.64 -8.56 -17.81
N PRO A 226 20.43 -9.26 -16.67
CA PRO A 226 21.52 -10.01 -16.05
C PRO A 226 22.19 -10.88 -17.12
N PHE A 227 23.52 -10.88 -17.17
CA PHE A 227 24.22 -11.73 -18.12
C PHE A 227 23.77 -13.19 -17.96
N ASN A 228 23.61 -13.88 -19.09
CA ASN A 228 23.27 -15.30 -19.07
C ASN A 228 24.46 -16.08 -18.49
N LEU A 229 24.19 -16.93 -17.49
CA LEU A 229 25.19 -17.82 -16.90
C LEU A 229 25.50 -19.00 -17.83
N LEU A 230 24.71 -19.22 -18.87
CA LEU A 230 24.99 -20.19 -19.93
C LEU A 230 26.07 -19.64 -20.86
N LYS A 231 27.13 -20.43 -21.08
CA LYS A 231 28.35 -20.00 -21.79
C LYS A 231 28.14 -19.58 -23.24
N ASP A 232 27.07 -20.04 -23.88
CA ASP A 232 26.71 -19.76 -25.27
C ASP A 232 25.51 -18.80 -25.39
N GLY A 233 25.09 -18.19 -24.27
CA GLY A 233 23.93 -17.30 -24.23
C GLY A 233 22.59 -18.01 -24.51
N GLY A 234 22.56 -19.34 -24.48
CA GLY A 234 21.38 -20.13 -24.87
C GLY A 234 21.14 -20.19 -26.37
N ARG A 235 22.18 -19.91 -27.19
CA ARG A 235 22.06 -19.88 -28.65
C ARG A 235 22.28 -21.24 -29.31
N PHE A 236 22.85 -22.20 -28.59
CA PHE A 236 23.27 -23.52 -29.05
C PHE A 236 24.18 -23.48 -30.29
N GLY A 237 25.00 -22.43 -30.40
CA GLY A 237 25.95 -22.22 -31.51
C GLY A 237 27.41 -22.52 -31.13
N GLY A 238 27.64 -23.11 -29.96
CA GLY A 238 28.98 -23.37 -29.41
C GLY A 238 29.35 -22.45 -28.25
N ALA A 239 30.33 -22.89 -27.45
CA ALA A 239 30.87 -22.16 -26.30
C ALA A 239 32.38 -21.87 -26.51
N PRO A 240 32.88 -20.65 -26.18
CA PRO A 240 32.11 -19.50 -25.70
C PRO A 240 31.13 -18.97 -26.76
N GLU A 241 30.16 -18.18 -26.34
CA GLU A 241 29.15 -17.61 -27.23
C GLU A 241 29.77 -16.91 -28.45
N SER A 242 29.14 -17.07 -29.62
CA SER A 242 29.52 -16.33 -30.83
C SER A 242 29.45 -14.82 -30.57
N THR A 243 30.57 -14.12 -30.77
CA THR A 243 30.66 -12.65 -30.65
C THR A 243 30.02 -11.91 -31.83
N SER A 244 29.38 -12.63 -32.74
CA SER A 244 28.66 -12.11 -33.89
C SER A 244 27.16 -12.37 -33.81
N VAL A 245 26.38 -11.60 -34.57
CA VAL A 245 24.95 -11.85 -34.77
C VAL A 245 24.70 -13.23 -35.38
N TYR A 246 25.64 -13.78 -36.14
CA TYR A 246 25.56 -15.12 -36.72
C TYR A 246 25.87 -16.19 -35.68
N ALA A 247 25.08 -17.27 -35.70
CA ALA A 247 25.37 -18.48 -34.94
C ALA A 247 26.15 -19.45 -35.83
N GLY A 248 27.15 -20.12 -35.27
CA GLY A 248 27.84 -21.22 -35.96
C GLY A 248 26.93 -22.43 -36.13
N SER A 249 27.51 -23.57 -36.56
CA SER A 249 26.81 -24.85 -36.57
C SER A 249 26.24 -25.17 -35.18
N PHE A 250 25.09 -25.85 -35.15
CA PHE A 250 24.50 -26.30 -33.89
C PHE A 250 25.51 -27.13 -33.08
N VAL A 251 25.63 -26.81 -31.80
CA VAL A 251 26.40 -27.59 -30.82
C VAL A 251 25.49 -27.92 -29.65
N ALA A 252 25.28 -29.21 -29.40
CA ALA A 252 24.49 -29.64 -28.25
C ALA A 252 25.12 -29.12 -26.94
N PRO A 253 24.36 -28.41 -26.10
CA PRO A 253 24.90 -27.82 -24.88
C PRO A 253 25.22 -28.89 -23.83
N ASN A 254 26.25 -28.64 -23.01
CA ASN A 254 26.57 -29.52 -21.87
C ASN A 254 25.73 -29.22 -20.62
N TYR A 255 24.99 -28.11 -20.60
CA TYR A 255 24.12 -27.73 -19.50
C TYR A 255 22.69 -28.30 -19.59
N ILE A 256 22.38 -29.04 -20.67
CA ILE A 256 21.16 -29.84 -20.84
C ILE A 256 21.59 -31.25 -21.25
N SER A 257 21.41 -32.23 -20.38
CA SER A 257 21.80 -33.62 -20.61
C SER A 257 20.59 -34.53 -20.71
N SER A 258 20.58 -35.45 -21.68
CA SER A 258 19.50 -36.44 -21.82
C SER A 258 19.27 -37.26 -20.56
N TYR A 259 18.00 -37.48 -20.21
CA TYR A 259 17.58 -38.37 -19.12
C TYR A 259 16.42 -39.27 -19.60
N ASN A 260 16.13 -40.37 -18.90
CA ASN A 260 15.05 -41.29 -19.26
C ASN A 260 15.07 -41.79 -20.72
N GLY A 261 16.26 -41.84 -21.34
CA GLY A 261 16.43 -42.24 -22.75
C GLY A 261 16.04 -41.16 -23.77
N ALA A 262 15.90 -39.90 -23.35
CA ALA A 262 15.60 -38.80 -24.25
C ALA A 262 16.71 -38.57 -25.28
N GLN A 263 16.31 -38.14 -26.47
CA GLN A 263 17.23 -37.76 -27.54
C GLN A 263 17.24 -36.25 -27.71
N ILE A 264 18.45 -35.70 -27.88
CA ILE A 264 18.67 -34.28 -28.13
C ILE A 264 19.26 -34.15 -29.52
N ALA A 265 18.66 -33.29 -30.34
CA ALA A 265 19.09 -33.01 -31.70
C ALA A 265 18.98 -31.51 -32.00
N THR A 266 19.55 -31.10 -33.13
CA THR A 266 19.34 -29.76 -33.67
C THR A 266 17.88 -29.58 -34.09
N GLY A 267 17.29 -28.44 -33.72
CA GLY A 267 16.02 -27.97 -34.26
C GLY A 267 16.24 -26.82 -35.25
N PRO A 268 15.16 -26.22 -35.77
CA PRO A 268 15.23 -25.07 -36.67
C PRO A 268 15.98 -23.87 -36.07
N GLN A 269 16.53 -23.02 -36.94
CA GLN A 269 17.33 -21.85 -36.57
C GLN A 269 16.60 -20.54 -36.92
N PHE A 270 16.75 -19.52 -36.07
CA PHE A 270 16.48 -18.15 -36.48
C PHE A 270 17.64 -17.57 -37.27
N HIS A 271 17.37 -17.15 -38.51
CA HIS A 271 18.35 -16.54 -39.41
C HIS A 271 18.29 -15.01 -39.36
N HIS A 272 19.47 -14.39 -39.27
CA HIS A 272 19.62 -12.95 -39.40
C HIS A 272 19.34 -12.53 -40.85
N ASN A 273 18.63 -11.41 -41.03
CA ASN A 273 18.23 -10.88 -42.34
C ASN A 273 17.42 -11.90 -43.17
N ASN A 274 16.55 -12.69 -42.52
CA ASN A 274 15.79 -13.78 -43.16
C ASN A 274 14.81 -13.29 -44.24
N ALA A 275 14.56 -14.15 -45.24
CA ALA A 275 13.68 -13.87 -46.37
C ALA A 275 12.18 -13.86 -46.00
N THR A 276 11.76 -14.61 -44.96
CA THR A 276 10.36 -14.65 -44.49
C THR A 276 9.84 -13.24 -44.16
N PHE A 277 10.68 -12.40 -43.57
CA PHE A 277 10.36 -10.99 -43.27
C PHE A 277 11.04 -10.01 -44.23
N GLY A 278 11.20 -10.40 -45.51
CA GLY A 278 11.63 -9.53 -46.62
C GLY A 278 13.14 -9.32 -46.75
N GLY A 279 13.94 -10.17 -46.11
CA GLY A 279 15.40 -10.17 -46.19
C GLY A 279 16.01 -10.97 -47.34
N SER A 280 17.34 -11.07 -47.32
CA SER A 280 18.13 -11.77 -48.34
C SER A 280 18.79 -13.05 -47.83
N GLY A 281 18.59 -13.40 -46.56
CA GLY A 281 19.01 -14.66 -45.96
C GLY A 281 18.05 -15.82 -46.27
N GLY A 282 18.14 -16.89 -45.47
CA GLY A 282 17.25 -18.05 -45.61
C GLY A 282 15.79 -17.75 -45.26
N VAL A 283 14.87 -18.56 -45.77
CA VAL A 283 13.48 -18.62 -45.30
C VAL A 283 13.46 -19.30 -43.94
N LEU A 284 12.77 -18.72 -42.98
CA LEU A 284 12.60 -19.31 -41.65
C LEU A 284 11.71 -20.55 -41.72
N ASP A 285 12.02 -21.54 -40.88
CA ASP A 285 11.09 -22.61 -40.57
C ASP A 285 9.80 -22.05 -39.93
N GLY A 286 8.66 -22.70 -40.19
CA GLY A 286 7.36 -22.23 -39.70
C GLY A 286 7.27 -22.12 -38.19
N GLU A 287 7.97 -22.99 -37.45
CA GLU A 287 7.99 -22.91 -35.98
C GLU A 287 8.81 -21.72 -35.48
N ILE A 288 9.86 -21.32 -36.20
CA ILE A 288 10.64 -20.12 -35.89
C ILE A 288 9.87 -18.86 -36.27
N GLU A 289 9.20 -18.86 -37.42
CA GLU A 289 8.31 -17.76 -37.81
C GLU A 289 7.23 -17.54 -36.75
N ALA A 290 6.60 -18.60 -36.25
CA ALA A 290 5.59 -18.52 -35.19
C ALA A 290 6.16 -17.93 -33.89
N LEU A 291 7.32 -18.42 -33.42
CA LEU A 291 8.00 -17.88 -32.24
C LEU A 291 8.32 -16.39 -32.40
N VAL A 292 8.97 -16.02 -33.50
CA VAL A 292 9.43 -14.65 -33.75
C VAL A 292 8.25 -13.69 -33.94
N SER A 293 7.15 -14.14 -34.53
CA SER A 293 5.94 -13.33 -34.71
C SER A 293 5.29 -12.98 -33.37
N GLY A 294 5.33 -13.90 -32.40
CA GLY A 294 4.83 -13.67 -31.04
C GLY A 294 5.76 -12.78 -30.19
N LEU A 295 7.08 -12.79 -30.46
CA LEU A 295 8.06 -12.14 -29.59
C LEU A 295 8.66 -10.83 -30.12
N ARG A 296 8.63 -10.61 -31.43
CA ARG A 296 9.29 -9.45 -32.06
C ARG A 296 8.31 -8.69 -32.97
N THR A 297 8.57 -7.41 -33.18
CA THR A 297 7.80 -6.55 -34.09
C THR A 297 8.71 -5.83 -35.09
N GLY A 298 8.14 -5.35 -36.20
CA GLY A 298 8.86 -4.58 -37.20
C GLY A 298 10.11 -5.30 -37.76
N THR A 299 11.19 -4.53 -37.93
CA THR A 299 12.45 -5.03 -38.50
C THR A 299 13.16 -6.05 -37.60
N ALA A 300 12.84 -6.14 -36.31
CA ALA A 300 13.42 -7.13 -35.40
C ALA A 300 13.00 -8.58 -35.72
N ARG A 301 11.92 -8.78 -36.50
CA ARG A 301 11.56 -10.09 -37.04
C ARG A 301 12.52 -10.56 -38.13
N ARG A 302 13.07 -9.60 -38.89
CA ARG A 302 14.05 -9.84 -39.95
C ARG A 302 15.47 -9.89 -39.40
N TYR A 303 15.84 -8.92 -38.57
CA TYR A 303 17.18 -8.76 -38.02
C TYR A 303 17.20 -9.15 -36.54
N GLY A 304 18.21 -9.91 -36.14
CA GLY A 304 18.46 -10.20 -34.73
C GLY A 304 19.64 -11.14 -34.56
N VAL A 305 19.96 -11.46 -33.31
CA VAL A 305 20.96 -12.47 -32.97
C VAL A 305 20.39 -13.85 -33.31
N GLU A 306 21.14 -14.62 -34.09
CA GLU A 306 20.80 -15.98 -34.48
C GLU A 306 20.93 -16.94 -33.31
N PHE A 307 20.03 -17.91 -33.25
CA PHE A 307 20.05 -19.01 -32.31
C PHE A 307 19.45 -20.24 -32.99
N HIS A 308 19.93 -21.41 -32.61
CA HIS A 308 19.27 -22.67 -32.94
C HIS A 308 18.21 -22.97 -31.89
N THR A 309 17.24 -23.80 -32.24
CA THR A 309 16.39 -24.47 -31.24
C THR A 309 16.96 -25.84 -30.92
N LEU A 310 16.69 -26.32 -29.72
CA LEU A 310 17.03 -27.67 -29.29
C LEU A 310 15.81 -28.56 -29.47
N ARG A 311 15.90 -29.58 -30.33
CA ARG A 311 14.85 -30.58 -30.49
C ARG A 311 15.06 -31.70 -29.48
N ILE A 312 14.04 -31.98 -28.68
CA ILE A 312 14.08 -33.01 -27.65
C ILE A 312 12.96 -34.02 -27.93
N ILE A 313 13.31 -35.30 -27.98
CA ILE A 313 12.36 -36.42 -28.05
C ILE A 313 12.42 -37.18 -26.73
N ALA A 314 11.32 -37.19 -25.98
CA ALA A 314 11.25 -37.88 -24.70
C ALA A 314 11.38 -39.39 -24.89
N GLY A 315 12.25 -40.02 -24.10
CA GLY A 315 12.45 -41.46 -24.12
C GLY A 315 11.32 -42.23 -23.40
N ALA A 316 11.48 -43.55 -23.31
CA ALA A 316 10.51 -44.43 -22.67
C ALA A 316 10.65 -44.51 -21.13
N GLY A 317 11.70 -43.92 -20.55
CA GLY A 317 11.95 -43.97 -19.11
C GLY A 317 10.93 -43.19 -18.30
N THR A 318 10.62 -43.69 -17.10
CA THR A 318 9.56 -43.14 -16.23
C THR A 318 10.09 -42.68 -14.86
N ALA A 319 11.39 -42.41 -14.73
CA ALA A 319 11.96 -41.93 -13.47
C ALA A 319 11.62 -40.45 -13.22
N ALA A 320 11.61 -40.04 -11.95
CA ALA A 320 11.27 -38.69 -11.49
C ALA A 320 9.93 -38.17 -12.06
N PRO A 321 8.80 -38.86 -11.77
CA PRO A 321 7.49 -38.42 -12.22
C PRO A 321 7.05 -37.14 -11.50
N ILE A 322 6.27 -36.33 -12.20
CA ILE A 322 5.49 -35.24 -11.60
C ILE A 322 4.00 -35.43 -11.90
N ALA A 323 3.17 -34.99 -10.96
CA ALA A 323 1.74 -34.89 -11.18
C ALA A 323 1.42 -33.61 -11.96
N VAL A 324 0.53 -33.75 -12.93
CA VAL A 324 -0.01 -32.64 -13.72
C VAL A 324 -1.52 -32.70 -13.58
N PRO A 325 -2.21 -31.60 -13.20
CA PRO A 325 -3.66 -31.58 -13.11
C PRO A 325 -4.29 -32.04 -14.43
N ASP A 326 -5.26 -32.95 -14.33
CA ASP A 326 -6.06 -33.46 -15.46
C ASP A 326 -5.25 -34.09 -16.60
N ALA A 327 -4.05 -34.60 -16.32
CA ALA A 327 -3.20 -35.27 -17.30
C ALA A 327 -2.47 -36.49 -16.72
N GLN A 328 -1.91 -37.32 -17.60
CA GLN A 328 -1.01 -38.40 -17.19
C GLN A 328 0.25 -37.83 -16.54
N SER A 329 0.98 -38.65 -15.78
CA SER A 329 2.26 -38.24 -15.22
C SER A 329 3.26 -37.91 -16.32
N HIS A 330 4.01 -36.83 -16.11
CA HIS A 330 5.13 -36.43 -16.96
C HIS A 330 6.42 -36.79 -16.25
N PHE A 331 7.43 -37.20 -17.01
CA PHE A 331 8.70 -37.69 -16.48
C PHE A 331 9.83 -36.75 -16.88
N LEU A 332 10.83 -36.62 -16.03
CA LEU A 332 11.97 -35.74 -16.28
C LEU A 332 12.66 -36.16 -17.58
N VAL A 333 12.83 -35.22 -18.52
CA VAL A 333 13.36 -35.53 -19.86
C VAL A 333 14.85 -35.22 -19.96
N VAL A 334 15.29 -34.19 -19.26
CA VAL A 334 16.69 -33.76 -19.24
C VAL A 334 17.09 -33.30 -17.84
N THR A 335 18.38 -33.35 -17.58
CA THR A 335 19.01 -32.81 -16.37
C THR A 335 19.92 -31.64 -16.71
N SER A 336 20.28 -30.88 -15.69
CA SER A 336 21.33 -29.87 -15.71
C SER A 336 22.51 -30.35 -14.87
N PRO A 337 23.75 -29.92 -15.19
CA PRO A 337 24.93 -30.30 -14.41
C PRO A 337 24.84 -29.76 -12.98
N SER A 338 25.37 -30.52 -12.02
CA SER A 338 25.46 -30.13 -10.61
C SER A 338 26.62 -29.15 -10.39
N VAL A 339 26.43 -27.92 -10.85
CA VAL A 339 27.38 -26.81 -10.67
C VAL A 339 26.92 -25.85 -9.56
N PRO A 340 27.83 -25.09 -8.94
CA PRO A 340 27.47 -24.03 -8.01
C PRO A 340 26.53 -23.01 -8.65
N ILE A 341 25.39 -22.75 -8.03
CA ILE A 341 24.41 -21.73 -8.43
C ILE A 341 23.98 -20.91 -7.20
N PRO A 342 23.56 -19.65 -7.37
CA PRO A 342 23.00 -18.87 -6.27
C PRO A 342 21.67 -19.45 -5.76
N ALA A 343 21.35 -19.17 -4.50
CA ALA A 343 20.08 -19.58 -3.88
C ALA A 343 18.87 -19.00 -4.64
N GLN A 344 19.00 -17.76 -5.10
CA GLN A 344 18.03 -17.08 -5.95
C GLN A 344 18.52 -17.02 -7.39
N LEU A 345 17.72 -17.56 -8.32
CA LEU A 345 17.99 -17.48 -9.75
C LEU A 345 16.70 -17.35 -10.56
N THR A 346 16.83 -16.82 -11.76
CA THR A 346 15.80 -16.82 -12.79
C THR A 346 16.21 -17.80 -13.88
N VAL A 347 15.37 -18.78 -14.15
CA VAL A 347 15.49 -19.66 -15.31
C VAL A 347 14.37 -19.32 -16.26
N ASN A 348 14.68 -18.94 -17.49
CA ASN A 348 13.70 -18.68 -18.53
C ASN A 348 13.98 -19.54 -19.76
N TYR A 349 12.95 -19.88 -20.51
CA TYR A 349 13.06 -20.49 -21.83
C TYR A 349 11.72 -20.39 -22.57
N HIS A 350 11.77 -20.62 -23.88
CA HIS A 350 10.59 -20.79 -24.72
C HIS A 350 10.45 -22.26 -25.10
N ILE A 351 9.23 -22.79 -24.99
CA ILE A 351 8.91 -24.18 -25.27
C ILE A 351 7.79 -24.29 -26.29
N ARG A 352 7.92 -25.26 -27.20
CA ARG A 352 6.91 -25.63 -28.19
C ARG A 352 6.79 -27.14 -28.26
N VAL A 353 5.63 -27.67 -27.94
CA VAL A 353 5.37 -29.12 -28.04
C VAL A 353 4.89 -29.44 -29.46
N LEU A 354 5.61 -30.28 -30.19
CA LEU A 354 5.25 -30.68 -31.55
C LEU A 354 4.29 -31.87 -31.55
N SER A 355 4.46 -32.80 -30.62
CA SER A 355 3.59 -33.96 -30.40
C SER A 355 3.63 -34.42 -28.95
N GLY A 356 2.59 -35.11 -28.47
CA GLY A 356 2.52 -35.55 -27.07
C GLY A 356 2.17 -34.41 -26.11
N SER A 357 2.83 -34.36 -24.95
CA SER A 357 2.62 -33.30 -23.96
C SER A 357 3.84 -33.10 -23.06
N ALA A 358 4.18 -31.84 -22.84
CA ALA A 358 5.17 -31.42 -21.84
C ALA A 358 4.47 -30.82 -20.61
N ALA A 359 5.23 -30.62 -19.54
CA ALA A 359 4.77 -29.95 -18.34
C ALA A 359 5.88 -29.09 -17.73
N ILE A 360 5.47 -27.91 -17.25
CA ILE A 360 6.34 -26.97 -16.56
C ILE A 360 6.02 -27.05 -15.07
N LEU A 361 7.01 -27.45 -14.29
CA LEU A 361 6.87 -27.67 -12.85
C LEU A 361 6.59 -26.35 -12.10
N ALA A 362 5.57 -26.37 -11.24
CA ALA A 362 5.42 -25.40 -10.15
C ALA A 362 5.51 -26.16 -8.84
N ASP A 363 6.52 -25.84 -8.03
CA ASP A 363 6.81 -26.50 -6.77
C ASP A 363 7.15 -25.47 -5.68
N SER A 364 7.49 -25.95 -4.49
CA SER A 364 7.83 -25.11 -3.35
C SER A 364 9.22 -24.48 -3.41
N LEU A 365 10.02 -24.75 -4.46
CA LEU A 365 11.37 -24.19 -4.58
C LEU A 365 11.38 -22.78 -5.18
N GLY A 366 10.22 -22.27 -5.60
CA GLY A 366 10.11 -20.94 -6.17
C GLY A 366 8.75 -20.62 -6.76
N ARG A 367 8.72 -19.62 -7.63
CA ARG A 367 7.53 -19.21 -8.39
C ARG A 367 7.71 -19.53 -9.85
N THR A 368 6.64 -19.96 -10.50
CA THR A 368 6.64 -20.31 -11.92
C THR A 368 5.68 -19.39 -12.66
N PHE A 369 6.07 -18.92 -13.83
CA PHE A 369 5.33 -18.00 -14.67
C PHE A 369 5.24 -18.58 -16.07
N ILE A 370 4.05 -18.53 -16.67
CA ILE A 370 3.83 -18.86 -18.07
C ILE A 370 3.36 -17.58 -18.76
N ASP A 371 4.09 -17.16 -19.80
CA ASP A 371 3.85 -15.91 -20.54
C ASP A 371 3.75 -14.68 -19.63
N GLY A 372 4.59 -14.63 -18.59
CA GLY A 372 4.62 -13.52 -17.63
C GLY A 372 3.65 -13.65 -16.45
N TRP A 373 2.71 -14.61 -16.50
CA TRP A 373 1.69 -14.79 -15.47
C TRP A 373 2.05 -15.91 -14.50
N GLN A 374 2.01 -15.63 -13.20
CA GLN A 374 2.31 -16.63 -12.18
C GLN A 374 1.26 -17.74 -12.21
N VAL A 375 1.72 -18.99 -12.24
CA VAL A 375 0.86 -20.18 -12.15
C VAL A 375 0.93 -20.79 -10.75
N ALA A 376 -0.21 -21.22 -10.23
CA ALA A 376 -0.31 -21.81 -8.90
C ALA A 376 0.04 -23.31 -8.85
N SER A 377 0.09 -23.98 -10.01
CA SER A 377 0.33 -25.41 -10.14
C SER A 377 1.08 -25.75 -11.42
N THR A 378 1.66 -26.96 -11.45
CA THR A 378 2.33 -27.51 -12.64
C THR A 378 1.43 -27.40 -13.85
N THR A 379 1.94 -26.76 -14.90
CA THR A 379 1.16 -26.43 -16.09
C THR A 379 1.49 -27.37 -17.23
N ARG A 380 0.48 -28.02 -17.79
CA ARG A 380 0.59 -28.82 -19.01
C ARG A 380 0.76 -27.91 -20.23
N ILE A 381 1.67 -28.29 -21.13
CA ILE A 381 1.81 -27.69 -22.47
C ILE A 381 1.52 -28.77 -23.51
N ALA A 382 0.64 -28.46 -24.45
CA ALA A 382 0.20 -29.30 -25.55
C ALA A 382 0.49 -28.64 -26.91
N PRO A 383 0.44 -29.40 -28.02
CA PRO A 383 0.66 -28.84 -29.35
C PRO A 383 -0.28 -27.70 -29.73
N SER A 384 -1.50 -27.66 -29.18
CA SER A 384 -2.47 -26.59 -29.41
C SER A 384 -2.07 -25.25 -28.83
N ASP A 385 -1.18 -25.24 -27.83
CA ASP A 385 -0.86 -24.03 -27.07
C ASP A 385 0.19 -23.15 -27.78
N GLY A 386 0.78 -23.65 -28.87
CA GLY A 386 1.83 -22.98 -29.61
C GLY A 386 3.13 -22.84 -28.81
N TRP A 387 3.84 -21.74 -29.02
CA TRP A 387 5.00 -21.37 -28.22
C TRP A 387 4.56 -20.74 -26.91
N ARG A 388 5.21 -21.14 -25.82
CA ARG A 388 4.98 -20.59 -24.48
C ARG A 388 6.32 -20.17 -23.87
N GLN A 389 6.36 -19.02 -23.24
CA GLN A 389 7.49 -18.60 -22.40
C GLN A 389 7.27 -19.16 -21.00
N ALA A 390 8.24 -19.91 -20.49
CA ALA A 390 8.26 -20.36 -19.11
C ALA A 390 9.39 -19.67 -18.35
N THR A 391 9.06 -19.06 -17.22
CA THR A 391 10.05 -18.48 -16.31
C THR A 391 9.87 -19.05 -14.91
N ARG A 392 10.96 -19.52 -14.32
CA ARG A 392 11.01 -19.99 -12.94
C ARG A 392 11.93 -19.11 -12.12
N LEU A 393 11.37 -18.47 -11.11
CA LEU A 393 12.10 -17.71 -10.10
C LEU A 393 12.34 -18.63 -8.91
N TYR A 394 13.53 -19.21 -8.84
CA TYR A 394 13.94 -20.00 -7.69
C TYR A 394 14.14 -19.09 -6.50
N ASP A 395 13.50 -19.41 -5.40
CA ASP A 395 13.46 -18.56 -4.21
C ASP A 395 13.72 -19.40 -2.98
N ARG A 396 14.98 -19.81 -2.84
CA ARG A 396 15.40 -20.73 -1.80
C ARG A 396 16.05 -19.95 -0.66
N ASP A 397 15.79 -20.38 0.57
CA ASP A 397 16.55 -19.92 1.71
C ASP A 397 18.02 -20.29 1.54
N ALA A 398 18.89 -19.28 1.56
CA ALA A 398 20.33 -19.46 1.42
C ALA A 398 20.92 -20.34 2.52
N SER A 399 20.34 -20.34 3.73
CA SER A 399 20.86 -21.11 4.86
C SER A 399 20.66 -22.63 4.70
N GLY A 400 19.63 -23.04 3.96
CA GLY A 400 19.29 -24.45 3.72
C GLY A 400 19.60 -24.95 2.30
N PHE A 401 20.11 -24.09 1.41
CA PHE A 401 20.34 -24.45 0.02
C PHE A 401 21.74 -25.04 -0.21
N ALA A 402 21.78 -26.28 -0.73
CA ALA A 402 23.02 -27.03 -0.98
C ALA A 402 23.93 -26.44 -2.07
N GLY A 403 23.54 -25.35 -2.73
CA GLY A 403 24.37 -24.67 -3.73
C GLY A 403 24.31 -25.23 -5.15
N TYR A 404 23.50 -26.25 -5.44
CA TYR A 404 23.31 -26.79 -6.81
C TYR A 404 21.88 -27.29 -7.05
N HIS A 405 21.46 -27.47 -8.31
CA HIS A 405 20.17 -28.07 -8.66
C HIS A 405 20.26 -28.90 -9.96
N PRO A 406 19.94 -30.21 -9.95
CA PRO A 406 20.18 -31.12 -11.08
C PRO A 406 19.12 -31.06 -12.19
N SER A 407 18.06 -30.27 -12.03
CA SER A 407 16.99 -30.09 -13.03
C SER A 407 16.52 -28.64 -13.09
N ALA A 408 17.44 -27.69 -13.27
CA ALA A 408 17.17 -26.25 -13.21
C ALA A 408 16.06 -25.79 -14.18
N PHE A 409 15.97 -26.40 -15.36
CA PHE A 409 14.94 -26.07 -16.34
C PHE A 409 13.59 -26.76 -16.07
N GLY A 410 13.59 -27.89 -15.36
CA GLY A 410 12.38 -28.64 -15.02
C GLY A 410 11.56 -29.10 -16.23
N PHE A 411 12.18 -29.72 -17.24
CA PHE A 411 11.45 -30.26 -18.39
C PHE A 411 10.91 -31.65 -18.08
N TYR A 412 9.58 -31.77 -18.11
CA TYR A 412 8.89 -33.03 -17.95
C TYR A 412 8.01 -33.28 -19.17
N ALA A 413 7.92 -34.53 -19.62
CA ALA A 413 7.08 -34.90 -20.75
C ALA A 413 6.53 -36.32 -20.62
N THR A 414 5.44 -36.61 -21.33
CA THR A 414 5.02 -38.00 -21.54
C THR A 414 5.98 -38.71 -22.51
N PRO A 415 6.16 -40.03 -22.41
CA PRO A 415 7.04 -40.77 -23.32
C PRO A 415 6.72 -40.51 -24.80
N GLY A 416 7.75 -40.36 -25.63
CA GLY A 416 7.60 -40.08 -27.06
C GLY A 416 7.19 -38.64 -27.42
N THR A 417 6.98 -37.75 -26.44
CA THR A 417 6.73 -36.33 -26.70
C THR A 417 7.91 -35.73 -27.45
N GLU A 418 7.60 -34.97 -28.50
CA GLU A 418 8.58 -34.19 -29.23
C GLU A 418 8.36 -32.70 -28.96
N LEU A 419 9.43 -31.97 -28.64
CA LEU A 419 9.38 -30.54 -28.35
C LEU A 419 10.60 -29.78 -28.86
N LEU A 420 10.43 -28.48 -29.04
CA LEU A 420 11.48 -27.50 -29.29
C LEU A 420 11.67 -26.62 -28.06
N LEU A 421 12.93 -26.31 -27.78
CA LEU A 421 13.35 -25.36 -26.78
C LEU A 421 14.14 -24.22 -27.44
N ALA A 422 13.84 -22.98 -27.09
CA ALA A 422 14.54 -21.82 -27.62
C ALA A 422 15.01 -20.87 -26.52
N ALA A 423 16.19 -20.27 -26.76
CA ALA A 423 16.77 -19.18 -25.97
C ALA A 423 16.70 -19.38 -24.44
N PRO A 424 17.13 -20.53 -23.89
CA PRO A 424 17.18 -20.68 -22.45
C PRO A 424 18.12 -19.65 -21.83
N THR A 425 17.73 -19.11 -20.69
CA THR A 425 18.47 -18.10 -19.96
C THR A 425 18.51 -18.48 -18.49
N VAL A 426 19.69 -18.41 -17.88
CA VAL A 426 19.89 -18.60 -16.43
C VAL A 426 20.56 -17.35 -15.90
N MET A 427 19.89 -16.64 -15.01
CA MET A 427 20.34 -15.35 -14.46
C MET A 427 20.40 -15.39 -12.93
N PRO A 428 21.41 -14.77 -12.30
CA PRO A 428 21.41 -14.61 -10.85
C PRO A 428 20.29 -13.66 -10.41
N GLY A 429 19.66 -13.96 -9.27
CA GLY A 429 18.57 -13.16 -8.72
C GLY A 429 17.24 -13.35 -9.46
N HIS A 430 16.26 -12.49 -9.15
CA HIS A 430 14.93 -12.51 -9.75
C HIS A 430 14.78 -11.42 -10.80
N ALA A 431 14.47 -11.81 -12.04
CA ALA A 431 13.89 -10.88 -12.98
C ALA A 431 12.48 -10.50 -12.48
N ALA A 432 12.11 -9.23 -12.63
CA ALA A 432 10.70 -8.86 -12.59
C ALA A 432 9.94 -9.73 -13.60
N MET A 433 8.70 -10.07 -13.33
CA MET A 433 7.81 -10.77 -14.27
C MET A 433 6.47 -10.03 -14.26
N GLY A 434 5.88 -9.81 -15.44
CA GLY A 434 4.60 -9.12 -15.61
C GLY A 434 4.08 -9.23 -17.03
N ASP A 435 2.98 -8.53 -17.32
CA ASP A 435 2.34 -8.56 -18.64
C ASP A 435 3.30 -8.09 -19.75
N GLY A 436 3.32 -8.82 -20.86
CA GLY A 436 4.17 -8.54 -22.02
C GLY A 436 5.68 -8.70 -21.79
N GLN A 437 6.12 -9.21 -20.64
CA GLN A 437 7.56 -9.31 -20.37
C GLN A 437 8.20 -10.49 -21.10
N ILE A 438 8.96 -10.15 -22.14
CA ILE A 438 9.66 -11.12 -22.99
C ILE A 438 11.13 -11.19 -22.60
N VAL A 439 11.60 -12.41 -22.32
CA VAL A 439 13.04 -12.72 -22.15
C VAL A 439 13.45 -13.58 -23.34
N LEU A 440 14.41 -13.11 -24.14
CA LEU A 440 14.94 -13.84 -25.28
C LEU A 440 16.46 -14.04 -25.10
N VAL A 441 17.20 -14.09 -26.22
CA VAL A 441 18.65 -14.24 -26.23
C VAL A 441 19.27 -13.13 -25.40
N THR A 442 19.83 -13.54 -24.26
CA THR A 442 20.56 -12.69 -23.33
C THR A 442 22.03 -13.06 -23.45
N PRO A 443 22.93 -12.09 -23.75
CA PRO A 443 24.34 -12.38 -23.89
C PRO A 443 24.90 -13.03 -22.63
N SER A 444 25.76 -14.02 -22.84
CA SER A 444 26.53 -14.63 -21.78
C SER A 444 27.56 -13.67 -21.20
N LEU A 445 27.98 -13.93 -19.96
CA LEU A 445 29.07 -13.18 -19.33
C LEU A 445 30.39 -13.32 -20.13
N GLU A 446 30.54 -14.39 -20.90
CA GLU A 446 31.75 -14.72 -21.65
C GLU A 446 31.88 -13.89 -22.94
N VAL A 447 30.81 -13.29 -23.49
CA VAL A 447 30.90 -12.46 -24.72
C VAL A 447 31.85 -11.27 -24.58
N TRP A 448 32.04 -10.77 -23.36
CA TRP A 448 32.86 -9.59 -23.06
C TRP A 448 34.24 -9.94 -22.49
N ARG A 449 34.53 -11.22 -22.28
CA ARG A 449 35.84 -11.73 -21.84
C ARG A 449 36.66 -12.16 -23.04
#